data_AF-A0A661HY97-F1
#
_entry.id   AF-A0A661HY97-F1
#
_cell.length_a   1.000
_cell.length_b   1.000
_cell.length_c   1.000
_cell.angle_alpha   90.00
_cell.angle_beta   90.00
_cell.angle_gamma   90.00
#
_symmetry.space_group_name_H-M   'P 1'
#
loop_
_entity.id
_entity.type
_entity.pdbx_description
1 polymer ?
#
loop_
_entity_poly.entity_id
_entity_poly.type
_entity_poly.pdbx_seq_one_letter_code
_entity_poly.pdbx_strand_id
1 'polypeptide(L)'
;MKFNLKALLSLGLGVTSLMLLVYFYLLQRDFGSDYKGVVGEFYVLENSFGQLNYEILQSSLFAYHNQDEIAERVRRIELSYGMLQKSTMLQQPQYTQVKTALESTNQTIEDYISGISRYMMLNAGFKNSFVFLSTHAEESVNLFPPNAGIHSDIHRIVDTFSIARRMLDADYLATVMQKL
;
A
#
# COMPACT_ATOMS: atom_id res chain seq x y z
N MET A 1 -38.38 -63.48 19.32
CA MET A 1 -37.72 -62.75 18.22
C MET A 1 -36.25 -62.59 18.60
N LYS A 2 -35.32 -63.35 17.99
CA LYS A 2 -33.89 -63.27 18.36
C LYS A 2 -33.32 -61.97 17.80
N PHE A 3 -33.00 -61.03 18.68
CA PHE A 3 -32.43 -59.74 18.32
C PHE A 3 -31.07 -59.96 17.64
N ASN A 4 -30.93 -59.57 16.37
CA ASN A 4 -29.71 -59.80 15.60
C ASN A 4 -28.71 -58.67 15.90
N LEU A 5 -28.01 -58.79 17.04
CA LEU A 5 -27.04 -57.80 17.53
C LEU A 5 -26.01 -57.37 16.46
N LYS A 6 -25.63 -58.29 15.55
CA LYS A 6 -24.72 -58.01 14.44
C LYS A 6 -25.30 -57.00 13.44
N ALA A 7 -26.59 -57.13 13.12
CA ALA A 7 -27.28 -56.18 12.23
C ALA A 7 -27.40 -54.80 12.87
N LEU A 8 -27.68 -54.73 14.18
CA LEU A 8 -27.73 -53.47 14.92
C LEU A 8 -26.37 -52.77 14.98
N LEU A 9 -25.28 -53.53 15.25
CA LEU A 9 -23.91 -53.01 15.25
C LEU A 9 -23.49 -52.52 13.86
N SER A 10 -23.79 -53.28 12.81
CA SER A 10 -23.54 -52.89 11.42
C SER A 10 -24.25 -51.58 11.08
N LEU A 11 -25.52 -51.42 11.47
CA LEU A 11 -26.30 -50.23 11.21
C LEU A 11 -25.77 -49.03 12.02
N GLY A 12 -25.39 -49.25 13.28
CA GLY A 12 -24.72 -48.23 14.11
C GLY A 12 -23.40 -47.74 13.51
N LEU A 13 -22.53 -48.65 13.06
CA LEU A 13 -21.28 -48.30 12.38
C LEU A 13 -21.53 -47.55 11.07
N GLY A 14 -22.56 -47.95 10.31
CA GLY A 14 -22.96 -47.24 9.08
C GLY A 14 -23.40 -45.80 9.34
N VAL A 15 -24.23 -45.57 10.36
CA VAL A 15 -24.67 -44.22 10.77
C VAL A 15 -23.48 -43.38 11.25
N THR A 16 -22.60 -43.93 12.10
CA THR A 16 -21.40 -43.22 12.59
C THR A 16 -20.46 -42.87 11.44
N SER A 17 -20.28 -43.77 10.46
CA SER A 17 -19.47 -43.50 9.27
C SER A 17 -20.04 -42.36 8.43
N LEU A 18 -21.36 -42.34 8.22
CA LEU A 18 -22.05 -41.24 7.53
C LEU A 18 -21.89 -39.91 8.28
N MET A 19 -22.05 -39.90 9.60
CA MET A 19 -21.85 -38.70 10.42
C MET A 19 -20.41 -38.17 10.35
N LEU A 20 -19.42 -39.06 10.41
CA LEU A 20 -18.01 -38.70 10.26
C LEU A 20 -17.72 -38.10 8.87
N LEU A 21 -18.31 -38.66 7.83
CA LEU A 21 -18.14 -38.17 6.46
C LEU A 21 -18.73 -36.76 6.30
N VAL A 22 -19.94 -36.54 6.82
CA VAL A 22 -20.57 -35.20 6.85
C VAL A 22 -19.72 -34.21 7.65
N TYR A 23 -19.23 -34.60 8.82
CA TYR A 23 -18.37 -33.76 9.65
C TYR A 23 -17.06 -33.39 8.93
N PHE A 24 -16.39 -34.37 8.32
CA PHE A 24 -15.16 -34.13 7.57
C PHE A 24 -15.38 -33.23 6.36
N TYR A 25 -16.50 -33.41 5.65
CA TYR A 25 -16.87 -32.55 4.52
C TYR A 25 -17.05 -31.09 4.95
N LEU A 26 -17.76 -30.83 6.05
CA LEU A 26 -17.93 -29.48 6.59
C LEU A 26 -16.59 -28.87 6.98
N LEU A 27 -15.76 -29.63 7.71
CA LEU A 27 -14.42 -29.20 8.10
C LEU A 27 -13.55 -28.83 6.88
N GLN A 28 -13.54 -29.68 5.85
CA GLN A 28 -12.78 -29.44 4.63
C GLN A 28 -13.28 -28.21 3.88
N ARG A 29 -14.59 -28.00 3.83
CA ARG A 29 -15.19 -26.84 3.16
C ARG A 29 -14.80 -25.55 3.87
N ASP A 30 -14.94 -25.51 5.19
CA ASP A 30 -14.65 -24.33 5.99
C ASP A 30 -13.14 -24.02 5.94
N PHE A 31 -12.28 -25.04 6.07
CA PHE A 31 -10.84 -24.90 5.85
C PHE A 31 -10.51 -24.35 4.46
N GLY A 32 -11.15 -24.88 3.42
CA GLY A 32 -10.92 -24.43 2.04
C GLY A 32 -11.33 -22.97 1.81
N SER A 33 -12.36 -22.50 2.50
CA SER A 33 -12.79 -21.10 2.48
C SER A 33 -11.76 -20.20 3.17
N ASP A 34 -11.37 -20.56 4.40
CA ASP A 34 -10.40 -19.78 5.19
C ASP A 34 -9.03 -19.72 4.50
N TYR A 35 -8.57 -20.85 3.96
CA TYR A 35 -7.33 -20.94 3.21
C TYR A 35 -7.31 -19.99 2.01
N LYS A 36 -8.39 -20.01 1.20
CA LYS A 36 -8.51 -19.11 0.04
C LYS A 36 -8.57 -17.65 0.46
N GLY A 37 -9.23 -17.33 1.58
CA GLY A 37 -9.26 -15.98 2.15
C GLY A 37 -7.85 -15.50 2.51
N VAL A 38 -7.12 -16.28 3.32
CA VAL A 38 -5.76 -15.93 3.75
C VAL A 38 -4.80 -15.80 2.57
N VAL A 39 -4.79 -16.75 1.64
CA VAL A 39 -3.95 -16.69 0.45
C VAL A 39 -4.32 -15.49 -0.43
N GLY A 40 -5.61 -15.20 -0.56
CA GLY A 40 -6.10 -14.01 -1.27
C GLY A 40 -5.53 -12.72 -0.68
N GLU A 41 -5.56 -12.58 0.64
CA GLU A 41 -5.00 -11.41 1.31
C GLU A 41 -3.48 -11.29 1.15
N PHE A 42 -2.74 -12.41 1.12
CA PHE A 42 -1.31 -12.37 0.80
C PHE A 42 -1.05 -11.86 -0.63
N TYR A 43 -1.83 -12.32 -1.62
CA TYR A 43 -1.73 -11.81 -2.99
C TYR A 43 -2.07 -10.33 -3.09
N VAL A 44 -3.09 -9.88 -2.37
CA VAL A 44 -3.45 -8.45 -2.33
C VAL A 44 -2.31 -7.64 -1.72
N LEU A 45 -1.71 -8.13 -0.63
CA LEU A 45 -0.58 -7.47 0.03
C LEU A 45 0.62 -7.33 -0.91
N GLU A 46 1.03 -8.44 -1.55
CA GLU A 46 2.14 -8.47 -2.50
C GLU A 46 1.91 -7.52 -3.68
N ASN A 47 0.74 -7.61 -4.32
CA ASN A 47 0.43 -6.78 -5.47
C ASN A 47 0.34 -5.29 -5.10
N SER A 48 -0.28 -4.97 -3.95
CA SER A 48 -0.38 -3.58 -3.48
C SER A 48 0.99 -2.99 -3.17
N PHE A 49 1.89 -3.79 -2.59
CA PHE A 49 3.27 -3.37 -2.33
C PHE A 49 4.06 -3.15 -3.63
N GLY A 50 3.91 -4.02 -4.63
CA GLY A 50 4.53 -3.85 -5.94
C GLY A 50 4.04 -2.58 -6.66
N GLN A 51 2.73 -2.34 -6.66
CA GLN A 51 2.12 -1.14 -7.23
C GLN A 51 2.56 0.13 -6.50
N LEU A 52 2.58 0.10 -5.17
CA LEU A 52 3.02 1.24 -4.36
C LEU A 52 4.49 1.61 -4.64
N ASN A 53 5.39 0.64 -4.76
CA ASN A 53 6.78 0.91 -5.14
C ASN A 53 6.88 1.58 -6.51
N TYR A 54 6.09 1.11 -7.48
CA TYR A 54 6.04 1.70 -8.81
C TYR A 54 5.51 3.14 -8.79
N GLU A 55 4.38 3.39 -8.11
CA GLU A 55 3.77 4.71 -7.98
C GLU A 55 4.68 5.69 -7.23
N ILE A 56 5.41 5.25 -6.20
CA ILE A 56 6.41 6.07 -5.50
C ILE A 56 7.60 6.40 -6.40
N LEU A 57 8.12 5.41 -7.14
CA LEU A 57 9.19 5.66 -8.10
C LEU A 57 8.73 6.65 -9.18
N GLN A 58 7.52 6.46 -9.70
CA GLN A 58 6.92 7.38 -10.65
C GLN A 58 6.75 8.79 -10.04
N SER A 59 6.25 8.90 -8.81
CA SER A 59 6.13 10.18 -8.10
C SER A 59 7.50 10.83 -7.85
N SER A 60 8.55 10.05 -7.63
CA SER A 60 9.91 10.58 -7.47
C SER A 60 10.47 11.17 -8.77
N LEU A 61 10.05 10.62 -9.91
CA LEU A 61 10.47 11.04 -11.25
C LEU A 61 9.57 12.11 -11.84
N PHE A 62 8.30 12.21 -11.43
CA PHE A 62 7.33 13.14 -12.02
C PHE A 62 6.70 14.03 -10.93
N ALA A 63 6.90 15.34 -11.03
CA ALA A 63 6.39 16.33 -10.07
C ALA A 63 4.85 16.29 -9.93
N TYR A 64 4.13 15.91 -11.00
CA TYR A 64 2.68 15.79 -11.04
C TYR A 64 2.26 14.32 -11.18
N HIS A 65 2.56 13.52 -10.15
CA HIS A 65 1.92 12.22 -9.99
C HIS A 65 0.73 12.33 -9.03
N ASN A 66 -0.32 11.55 -9.31
CA ASN A 66 -1.53 11.51 -8.51
C ASN A 66 -1.22 10.83 -7.17
N GLN A 67 -1.33 11.57 -6.07
CA GLN A 67 -1.04 11.06 -4.73
C GLN A 67 -2.20 10.26 -4.13
N ASP A 68 -3.40 10.34 -4.72
CA ASP A 68 -4.57 9.61 -4.22
C ASP A 68 -4.41 8.10 -4.42
N GLU A 69 -3.75 7.68 -5.51
CA GLU A 69 -3.46 6.27 -5.78
C GLU A 69 -2.52 5.69 -4.72
N ILE A 70 -1.43 6.41 -4.41
CA ILE A 70 -0.48 6.04 -3.35
C ILE A 70 -1.20 5.87 -2.01
N ALA A 71 -2.07 6.81 -1.65
CA ALA A 71 -2.84 6.74 -0.41
C ALA A 71 -3.82 5.56 -0.39
N GLU A 72 -4.45 5.24 -1.51
CA GLU A 72 -5.31 4.05 -1.63
C GLU A 72 -4.50 2.76 -1.48
N ARG A 73 -3.32 2.66 -2.10
CA ARG A 73 -2.43 1.49 -1.98
C ARG A 73 -1.96 1.28 -0.54
N VAL A 74 -1.56 2.35 0.15
CA VAL A 74 -1.20 2.30 1.57
C VAL A 74 -2.35 1.75 2.40
N ARG A 75 -3.57 2.30 2.24
CA ARG A 75 -4.76 1.82 2.95
C ARG A 75 -5.03 0.34 2.67
N ARG A 76 -4.86 -0.11 1.43
CA ARG A 76 -5.07 -1.51 1.04
C ARG A 76 -4.06 -2.44 1.73
N ILE A 77 -2.79 -2.04 1.81
CA ILE A 77 -1.75 -2.78 2.55
C ILE A 77 -2.13 -2.90 4.04
N GLU A 78 -2.50 -1.80 4.68
CA GLU A 78 -2.90 -1.79 6.10
C GLU A 78 -4.11 -2.69 6.36
N LEU A 79 -5.12 -2.63 5.49
CA LEU A 79 -6.33 -3.46 5.60
C LEU A 79 -6.00 -4.94 5.45
N SER A 80 -5.32 -5.35 4.37
CA SER A 80 -4.99 -6.76 4.13
C SER A 80 -4.07 -7.31 5.22
N TYR A 81 -3.08 -6.53 5.64
CA TYR A 81 -2.20 -6.92 6.74
C TYR A 81 -2.97 -7.07 8.05
N GLY A 82 -3.88 -6.15 8.37
CA GLY A 82 -4.75 -6.25 9.55
C GLY A 82 -5.71 -7.44 9.51
N MET A 83 -6.19 -7.84 8.32
CA MET A 83 -7.00 -9.06 8.15
C MET A 83 -6.16 -10.32 8.37
N LEU A 84 -4.94 -10.36 7.85
CA LEU A 84 -4.01 -11.48 8.06
C LEU A 84 -3.68 -11.65 9.54
N GLN A 85 -3.38 -10.57 10.27
CA GLN A 85 -3.11 -10.64 11.71
C GLN A 85 -4.28 -11.22 12.53
N LYS A 86 -5.52 -10.93 12.11
CA LYS A 86 -6.75 -11.40 12.78
C LYS A 86 -7.25 -12.76 12.28
N SER A 87 -6.59 -13.35 11.29
CA SER A 87 -7.00 -14.63 10.69
C SER A 87 -6.99 -15.76 11.72
N THR A 88 -8.14 -16.41 11.91
CA THR A 88 -8.30 -17.59 12.77
C THR A 88 -7.41 -18.74 12.33
N MET A 89 -7.21 -18.90 11.02
CA MET A 89 -6.34 -19.91 10.44
C MET A 89 -4.88 -19.70 10.88
N LEU A 90 -4.37 -18.47 10.83
CA LEU A 90 -2.98 -18.17 11.22
C LEU A 90 -2.74 -18.29 12.74
N GLN A 91 -3.80 -18.30 13.55
CA GLN A 91 -3.70 -18.59 15.00
C GLN A 91 -3.50 -20.08 15.31
N GLN A 92 -3.66 -20.97 14.33
CA GLN A 92 -3.52 -22.42 14.56
C GLN A 92 -2.03 -22.81 14.67
N PRO A 93 -1.68 -23.81 15.51
CA PRO A 93 -0.29 -24.19 15.77
C PRO A 93 0.52 -24.54 14.51
N GLN A 94 -0.12 -25.18 13.52
CA GLN A 94 0.54 -25.53 12.25
C GLN A 94 1.04 -24.32 11.43
N TYR A 95 0.52 -23.12 11.66
CA TYR A 95 0.89 -21.91 10.91
C TYR A 95 1.79 -20.96 11.70
N THR A 96 2.33 -21.41 12.84
CA THR A 96 3.19 -20.58 13.71
C THR A 96 4.32 -19.89 12.93
N GLN A 97 4.99 -20.60 12.02
CA GLN A 97 6.08 -20.01 11.22
C GLN A 97 5.60 -18.86 10.32
N VAL A 98 4.44 -19.04 9.67
CA VAL A 98 3.85 -18.01 8.79
C VAL A 98 3.42 -16.81 9.61
N LYS A 99 2.81 -17.06 10.78
CA LYS A 99 2.41 -16.00 11.72
C LYS A 99 3.63 -15.21 12.22
N THR A 100 4.70 -15.88 12.66
CA THR A 100 5.92 -15.21 13.10
C THR A 100 6.56 -14.39 11.98
N ALA A 101 6.55 -14.91 10.74
CA ALA A 101 7.05 -14.16 9.58
C ALA A 101 6.18 -12.92 9.27
N LEU A 102 4.87 -13.03 9.39
CA LEU A 102 3.96 -11.89 9.25
C LEU A 102 4.24 -10.84 10.34
N GLU A 103 4.32 -11.26 11.60
CA GLU A 103 4.57 -10.37 12.74
C GLU A 103 5.94 -9.68 12.64
N SER A 104 6.98 -10.37 12.15
CA SER A 104 8.30 -9.75 11.96
C SER A 104 8.32 -8.70 10.85
N THR A 105 7.39 -8.78 9.88
CA THR A 105 7.24 -7.75 8.84
C THR A 105 6.50 -6.49 9.30
N ASN A 106 5.87 -6.51 10.49
CA ASN A 106 5.07 -5.38 11.00
C ASN A 106 5.85 -4.06 10.98
N GLN A 107 7.03 -4.07 11.61
CA GLN A 107 7.84 -2.87 11.72
C GLN A 107 8.31 -2.38 10.34
N THR A 108 8.63 -3.30 9.44
CA THR A 108 9.06 -2.95 8.08
C THR A 108 7.94 -2.26 7.30
N ILE A 109 6.71 -2.75 7.42
CA ILE A 109 5.53 -2.15 6.78
C ILE A 109 5.25 -0.76 7.38
N GLU A 110 5.27 -0.63 8.70
CA GLU A 110 5.06 0.65 9.39
C GLU A 110 6.13 1.69 9.02
N ASP A 111 7.40 1.30 9.02
CA ASP A 111 8.51 2.18 8.65
C ASP A 111 8.39 2.64 7.18
N TYR A 112 8.02 1.72 6.29
CA TYR A 112 7.83 2.02 4.87
C TYR A 112 6.66 2.98 4.64
N ILE A 113 5.50 2.73 5.26
CA ILE A 113 4.33 3.61 5.21
C ILE A 113 4.65 4.99 5.82
N SER A 114 5.39 5.04 6.93
CA SER A 114 5.84 6.30 7.53
C SER A 114 6.74 7.08 6.58
N GLY A 115 7.67 6.40 5.90
CA GLY A 115 8.55 6.99 4.90
C GLY A 115 7.77 7.60 3.74
N ILE A 116 6.79 6.87 3.20
CA ILE A 116 5.89 7.36 2.14
C ILE A 116 5.09 8.56 2.61
N SER A 117 4.51 8.51 3.81
CA SER A 117 3.72 9.61 4.36
C SER A 117 4.55 10.89 4.51
N ARG A 118 5.81 10.77 4.96
CA ARG A 118 6.75 11.90 5.03
C ARG A 118 7.07 12.44 3.63
N TYR A 119 7.32 11.55 2.67
CA TYR A 119 7.55 11.95 1.28
C TYR A 119 6.35 12.72 0.70
N MET A 120 5.13 12.22 0.89
CA MET A 120 3.89 12.87 0.45
C MET A 120 3.71 14.23 1.11
N MET A 121 3.92 14.31 2.44
CA MET A 121 3.85 15.57 3.18
C MET A 121 4.86 16.60 2.68
N LEU A 122 6.12 16.21 2.43
CA LEU A 122 7.13 17.09 1.87
C LEU A 122 6.75 17.56 0.47
N ASN A 123 6.29 16.64 -0.39
CA ASN A 123 5.88 16.97 -1.75
C ASN A 123 4.67 17.94 -1.76
N ALA A 124 3.68 17.73 -0.89
CA ALA A 124 2.57 18.66 -0.70
C ALA A 124 3.04 20.02 -0.17
N GLY A 125 3.99 20.02 0.79
CA GLY A 125 4.64 21.23 1.29
C GLY A 125 5.31 22.02 0.17
N PHE A 126 6.13 21.38 -0.66
CA PHE A 126 6.77 22.01 -1.81
C PHE A 126 5.75 22.60 -2.79
N LYS A 127 4.69 21.86 -3.14
CA LYS A 127 3.63 22.34 -4.04
C LYS A 127 2.90 23.56 -3.48
N ASN A 128 2.52 23.52 -2.20
CA ASN A 128 1.82 24.63 -1.55
C ASN A 128 2.73 25.85 -1.42
N SER A 129 3.98 25.66 -0.98
CA SER A 129 4.97 26.74 -0.92
C SER A 129 5.16 27.43 -2.26
N PHE A 130 5.13 26.69 -3.38
CA PHE A 130 5.21 27.27 -4.72
C PHE A 130 4.02 28.18 -5.05
N VAL A 131 2.80 27.76 -4.73
CA VAL A 131 1.59 28.58 -4.92
C VAL A 131 1.71 29.88 -4.12
N PHE A 132 2.11 29.81 -2.85
CA PHE A 132 2.33 30.98 -2.01
C PHE A 132 3.48 31.86 -2.51
N LEU A 133 4.54 31.27 -3.06
CA LEU A 133 5.68 32.02 -3.61
C LEU A 133 5.25 32.89 -4.78
N SER A 134 4.33 32.41 -5.62
CA SER A 134 3.77 33.19 -6.73
C SER A 134 3.00 34.40 -6.22
N THR A 135 2.17 34.21 -5.18
CA THR A 135 1.42 35.31 -4.55
C THR A 135 2.37 36.30 -3.87
N HIS A 136 3.37 35.82 -3.13
CA HIS A 136 4.37 36.68 -2.49
C HIS A 136 5.25 37.41 -3.50
N ALA A 137 5.50 36.83 -4.68
CA ALA A 137 6.18 37.53 -5.78
C ALA A 137 5.40 38.77 -6.22
N GLU A 138 4.09 38.63 -6.42
CA GLU A 138 3.19 39.73 -6.80
C GLU A 138 3.08 40.80 -5.70
N GLU A 139 2.92 40.37 -4.45
CA GLU A 139 2.84 41.30 -3.30
C GLU A 139 4.17 42.03 -3.06
N SER A 140 5.31 41.38 -3.31
CA SER A 140 6.62 41.96 -3.08
C SER A 140 6.83 43.26 -3.84
N VAL A 141 6.27 43.39 -5.05
CA VAL A 141 6.39 44.58 -5.92
C VAL A 141 5.79 45.82 -5.25
N ASN A 142 4.75 45.63 -4.42
CA ASN A 142 4.11 46.72 -3.69
C ASN A 142 4.73 46.97 -2.31
N LEU A 143 5.36 45.96 -1.72
CA LEU A 143 5.89 46.01 -0.36
C LEU A 143 7.37 46.42 -0.28
N PHE A 144 8.13 46.22 -1.35
CA PHE A 144 9.56 46.47 -1.39
C PHE A 144 9.97 47.36 -2.57
N PRO A 145 11.04 48.16 -2.44
CA PRO A 145 11.58 48.93 -3.54
C PRO A 145 12.03 48.01 -4.69
N PRO A 146 11.94 48.45 -5.97
CA PRO A 146 12.26 47.60 -7.13
C PRO A 146 13.65 46.95 -7.14
N ASN A 147 14.60 47.52 -6.38
CA ASN A 147 15.99 47.08 -6.30
C ASN A 147 16.25 46.15 -5.10
N ALA A 148 15.22 45.80 -4.34
CA ALA A 148 15.36 44.97 -3.15
C ALA A 148 15.80 43.56 -3.54
N GLY A 149 16.81 43.03 -2.83
CA GLY A 149 17.34 41.69 -3.08
C GLY A 149 16.28 40.58 -3.02
N ILE A 150 15.20 40.80 -2.25
CA ILE A 150 14.09 39.87 -2.11
C ILE A 150 13.42 39.52 -3.46
N HIS A 151 13.37 40.46 -4.41
CA HIS A 151 12.83 40.18 -5.75
C HIS A 151 13.71 39.17 -6.49
N SER A 152 15.04 39.34 -6.41
CA SER A 152 15.98 38.41 -7.03
C SER A 152 15.98 37.04 -6.35
N ASP A 153 15.78 36.99 -5.03
CA ASP A 153 15.69 35.73 -4.28
C ASP A 153 14.42 34.96 -4.63
N ILE A 154 13.27 35.64 -4.68
CA ILE A 154 11.99 35.05 -5.11
C ILE A 154 12.13 34.53 -6.55
N HIS A 155 12.65 35.34 -7.48
CA HIS A 155 12.86 34.90 -8.87
C HIS A 155 13.79 33.70 -8.97
N ARG A 156 14.91 33.68 -8.23
CA ARG A 156 15.84 32.55 -8.24
C ARG A 156 15.18 31.27 -7.73
N ILE A 157 14.35 31.36 -6.70
CA ILE A 157 13.59 30.21 -6.19
C ILE A 157 12.59 29.74 -7.27
N VAL A 158 11.79 30.64 -7.85
CA VAL A 158 10.82 30.31 -8.90
C VAL A 158 11.49 29.67 -10.13
N ASP A 159 12.62 30.20 -10.57
CA ASP A 159 13.38 29.67 -11.71
C ASP A 159 13.96 28.29 -11.40
N THR A 160 14.55 28.10 -10.22
CA THR A 160 15.10 26.81 -9.79
C THR A 160 14.00 25.74 -9.77
N PHE A 161 12.83 26.08 -9.23
CA PHE A 161 11.68 25.18 -9.22
C PHE A 161 11.10 24.94 -10.61
N SER A 162 11.03 25.98 -11.46
CA SER A 162 10.58 25.83 -12.85
C SER A 162 11.53 24.96 -13.66
N ILE A 163 12.84 25.08 -13.45
CA ILE A 163 13.85 24.21 -14.07
C ILE A 163 13.70 22.79 -13.54
N ALA A 164 13.61 22.58 -12.23
CA ALA A 164 13.40 21.25 -11.65
C ALA A 164 12.12 20.58 -12.19
N ARG A 165 11.04 21.35 -12.35
CA ARG A 165 9.81 20.89 -13.00
C ARG A 165 10.01 20.52 -14.47
N ARG A 166 10.77 21.32 -15.23
CA ARG A 166 11.00 21.13 -16.68
C ARG A 166 12.07 20.09 -17.00
N MET A 167 12.98 19.79 -16.09
CA MET A 167 13.97 18.70 -16.24
C MET A 167 13.33 17.31 -16.37
N LEU A 168 12.01 17.21 -16.21
CA LEU A 168 11.22 16.00 -16.33
C LEU A 168 10.40 15.97 -17.64
N ASP A 169 10.46 17.06 -18.43
CA ASP A 169 9.85 17.17 -19.74
C ASP A 169 10.86 16.72 -20.80
N ALA A 170 10.52 15.67 -21.55
CA ALA A 170 11.37 15.08 -22.56
C ALA A 170 11.75 16.10 -23.66
N ASP A 171 10.83 17.01 -24.00
CA ASP A 171 11.07 18.03 -25.02
C ASP A 171 12.04 19.11 -24.50
N TYR A 172 11.92 19.47 -23.22
CA TYR A 172 12.86 20.40 -22.57
C TYR A 172 14.27 19.79 -22.48
N LEU A 173 14.39 18.52 -22.08
CA LEU A 173 15.66 17.81 -22.04
C LEU A 173 16.31 17.74 -23.43
N ALA A 174 15.54 17.42 -24.47
CA ALA A 174 16.02 17.41 -25.84
C ALA A 174 16.54 18.79 -26.29
N THR A 175 15.85 19.86 -25.88
CA THR A 175 16.23 21.25 -26.19
C THR A 175 17.49 21.70 -25.44
N VAL A 176 17.66 21.27 -24.18
CA VAL A 176 18.86 21.58 -23.38
C VAL A 176 20.08 20.79 -23.88
N MET A 177 19.90 19.52 -24.26
CA MET A 177 20.98 18.70 -24.84
C MET A 177 21.46 19.19 -26.21
N GLN A 178 20.62 19.88 -26.98
CA GLN A 178 21.03 20.53 -28.24
C GLN A 178 21.88 21.80 -28.04
N LYS A 179 21.89 22.40 -26.84
CA LYS A 179 22.62 23.63 -26.52
C LYS A 179 23.96 23.38 -25.81
N LEU A 180 24.29 22.11 -25.52
CA LEU A 180 25.56 21.63 -25.00
C LEU A 180 26.43 21.10 -26.15
#